data_AF-A0A0F7J4Q2-F1
#
_entry.id   AF-A0A0F7J4Q2-F1
#
_cell.length_a   1.000
_cell.length_b   1.000
_cell.length_c   1.000
_cell.angle_alpha   90.00
_cell.angle_beta   90.00
_cell.angle_gamma   90.00
#
_symmetry.space_group_name_H-M   'P 1'
#
loop_
_entity.id
_entity.type
_entity.pdbx_description
1 polymer ?
#
loop_
_entity_poly.entity_id
_entity_poly.type
_entity_poly.pdbx_seq_one_letter_code
_entity_poly.pdbx_strand_id
1 'polypeptide(L)'
;MRRPSATFLLQVVSFVPSLSAASITPDVLSLINPLIGTTNGGNVFAGATLPYGLAKAVADVDGQNTGGFGMDGSNVTGFSSIHDSGTGGNPSLGNFPLFPQVCPDDDLNNCMFRIGDRKTHYKMDSVFAEPGQFGIQLQSGIQANMTVSKHAALYKFKFPDSKGNHPLILLDLTDLWQSRQNASVIVDEKSGRMVGNGTFLPSFGAGSYQLHFCVDFFGADVHDTGVWVNNRAGTEPKHIYVTRGFNLFYLESGGFVRFKPGSDNTVTARVGLSFKNYEQACRNAEKEIPDPLKNFDSLVNAARKAWQDKLGPISVKPGGADKDLLVSFWSGAYRNMISPQNYTGENPHWDTGFPYFDSFYCIWDSFRAQHPLLTILDPEAQTQMVQSLLDMYKHEGWLPDCHMSMCQGWTQGGSNADVVLADAYVKNLSSTIDWELALEAITTDAEKEPLEWSHHGRGGLQSWRKYNYIPYLDYDPLGFGTNSRSVSRTLEYAYDDFCLATLAGGLGKNGVQKKYMRRSMNWQNLWKKDQTSIIKGKDTGFQGFFQPKYMNGTWGFQDPIACSPLTSFCSLTGNPSETFEASIWQYLL
;
A
#
# COMPACT_ATOMS: atom_id res chain seq x y z
N MET A 1 87.38 -28.78 39.42
CA MET A 1 87.33 -27.78 38.33
C MET A 1 86.29 -28.22 37.31
N ARG A 2 85.56 -27.25 36.75
CA ARG A 2 84.55 -27.32 35.66
C ARG A 2 83.16 -27.86 36.04
N ARG A 3 82.20 -26.91 36.12
CA ARG A 3 80.75 -27.11 36.10
C ARG A 3 80.31 -27.62 34.72
N PRO A 4 79.31 -28.51 34.60
CA PRO A 4 78.65 -28.79 33.32
C PRO A 4 77.40 -27.91 33.13
N SER A 5 77.30 -27.33 31.93
CA SER A 5 76.19 -26.52 31.44
C SER A 5 74.94 -27.36 31.16
N ALA A 6 73.78 -26.86 31.57
CA ALA A 6 72.47 -27.38 31.18
C ALA A 6 71.91 -26.52 30.02
N THR A 7 71.68 -27.15 28.88
CA THR A 7 71.14 -26.55 27.65
C THR A 7 69.62 -26.47 27.75
N PHE A 8 69.06 -25.27 27.59
CA PHE A 8 67.62 -25.02 27.50
C PHE A 8 67.13 -25.34 26.07
N LEU A 9 66.20 -26.28 25.93
CA LEU A 9 65.45 -26.53 24.69
C LEU A 9 64.18 -25.67 24.67
N LEU A 10 64.10 -24.73 23.73
CA LEU A 10 62.86 -24.01 23.40
C LEU A 10 61.91 -24.93 22.63
N GLN A 11 60.74 -25.24 23.20
CA GLN A 11 59.62 -25.82 22.47
C GLN A 11 58.86 -24.71 21.74
N VAL A 12 58.87 -24.76 20.41
CA VAL A 12 58.05 -23.92 19.54
C VAL A 12 56.66 -24.57 19.44
N VAL A 13 55.66 -23.95 20.06
CA VAL A 13 54.24 -24.34 19.92
C VAL A 13 53.70 -23.74 18.62
N SER A 14 53.50 -24.59 17.61
CA SER A 14 52.85 -24.21 16.35
C SER A 14 51.35 -24.02 16.56
N PHE A 15 50.88 -22.78 16.58
CA PHE A 15 49.46 -22.44 16.47
C PHE A 15 48.98 -22.74 15.05
N VAL A 16 48.19 -23.80 14.88
CA VAL A 16 47.40 -24.02 13.65
C VAL A 16 46.10 -23.25 13.82
N PRO A 17 45.79 -22.23 12.98
CA PRO A 17 44.51 -21.57 13.04
C PRO A 17 43.45 -22.54 12.51
N SER A 18 42.50 -22.90 13.37
CA SER A 18 41.26 -23.56 12.96
C SER A 18 40.51 -22.64 12.01
N LEU A 19 40.49 -22.99 10.72
CA LEU A 19 39.56 -22.41 9.75
C LEU A 19 38.14 -22.80 10.18
N SER A 20 37.46 -21.92 10.92
CA SER A 20 36.01 -21.97 11.02
C SER A 20 35.46 -21.85 9.60
N ALA A 21 34.79 -22.90 9.13
CA ALA A 21 33.93 -22.80 7.96
C ALA A 21 32.95 -21.65 8.22
N ALA A 22 33.05 -20.57 7.45
CA ALA A 22 32.04 -19.53 7.45
C ALA A 22 30.72 -20.23 7.08
N SER A 23 29.81 -20.36 8.04
CA SER A 23 28.45 -20.78 7.72
C SER A 23 27.90 -19.71 6.80
N ILE A 24 27.71 -20.05 5.52
CA ILE A 24 27.01 -19.21 4.57
C ILE A 24 25.58 -19.11 5.09
N THR A 25 25.30 -18.08 5.88
CA THR A 25 23.92 -17.71 6.19
C THR A 25 23.24 -17.48 4.85
N PRO A 26 22.16 -18.19 4.51
CA PRO A 26 21.46 -17.96 3.24
C PRO A 26 21.14 -16.48 3.09
N ASP A 27 21.33 -15.91 1.90
CA ASP A 27 20.88 -14.55 1.60
C ASP A 27 19.39 -14.48 1.95
N VAL A 28 19.02 -13.65 2.94
CA VAL A 28 17.65 -13.55 3.45
C VAL A 28 16.66 -13.28 2.32
N LEU A 29 17.08 -12.55 1.29
CA LEU A 29 16.24 -12.26 0.13
C LEU A 29 15.84 -13.52 -0.66
N SER A 30 16.65 -14.58 -0.63
CA SER A 30 16.32 -15.87 -1.26
C SER A 30 15.19 -16.64 -0.55
N LEU A 31 14.80 -16.19 0.65
CA LEU A 31 13.67 -16.71 1.41
C LEU A 31 12.44 -15.80 1.30
N ILE A 32 12.47 -14.76 0.48
CA ILE A 32 11.32 -13.90 0.26
C ILE A 32 10.65 -14.31 -1.05
N ASN A 33 9.37 -14.62 -0.97
CA ASN A 33 8.52 -14.87 -2.12
C ASN A 33 7.42 -13.80 -2.18
N PRO A 34 7.58 -12.76 -3.02
CA PRO A 34 6.56 -11.71 -3.20
C PRO A 34 5.20 -12.25 -3.68
N LEU A 35 5.18 -13.40 -4.37
CA LEU A 35 3.95 -13.98 -4.94
C LEU A 35 3.01 -14.58 -3.89
N ILE A 36 3.48 -14.88 -2.66
CA ILE A 36 2.60 -15.40 -1.60
C ILE A 36 1.54 -14.35 -1.25
N GLY A 37 0.26 -14.69 -1.44
CA GLY A 37 -0.87 -13.78 -1.21
C GLY A 37 -1.40 -13.08 -2.47
N THR A 38 -0.82 -13.34 -3.65
CA THR A 38 -1.35 -12.87 -4.96
C THR A 38 -2.57 -13.66 -5.44
N THR A 39 -2.93 -14.73 -4.73
CA THR A 39 -4.11 -15.55 -4.96
C THR A 39 -4.93 -15.64 -3.68
N ASN A 40 -6.20 -16.05 -3.78
CA ASN A 40 -7.09 -16.32 -2.65
C ASN A 40 -7.28 -15.13 -1.68
N GLY A 41 -7.31 -13.91 -2.21
CA GLY A 41 -7.72 -12.73 -1.45
C GLY A 41 -6.65 -12.06 -0.57
N GLY A 42 -5.38 -12.42 -0.70
CA GLY A 42 -4.30 -11.69 0.01
C GLY A 42 -4.04 -10.28 -0.54
N ASN A 43 -4.33 -10.04 -1.82
CA ASN A 43 -4.25 -8.73 -2.51
C ASN A 43 -2.87 -8.06 -2.42
N VAL A 44 -1.80 -8.85 -2.25
CA VAL A 44 -0.46 -8.32 -2.03
C VAL A 44 0.11 -7.71 -3.31
N PHE A 45 0.98 -6.70 -3.16
CA PHE A 45 1.83 -6.25 -4.24
C PHE A 45 3.00 -7.24 -4.44
N ALA A 46 3.21 -7.70 -5.67
CA ALA A 46 4.25 -8.69 -6.00
C ALA A 46 5.40 -8.15 -6.86
N GLY A 47 5.32 -6.88 -7.26
CA GLY A 47 6.28 -6.28 -8.19
C GLY A 47 7.57 -5.77 -7.54
N ALA A 48 8.31 -5.01 -8.34
CA ALA A 48 9.51 -4.33 -7.89
C ALA A 48 9.15 -3.08 -7.06
N THR A 49 9.67 -3.01 -5.83
CA THR A 49 9.56 -1.84 -4.93
C THR A 49 10.80 -1.75 -4.05
N LEU A 50 11.16 -0.54 -3.63
CA LEU A 50 12.04 -0.31 -2.48
C LEU A 50 11.22 -0.46 -1.17
N PRO A 51 11.88 -0.64 0.01
CA PRO A 51 11.20 -0.46 1.29
C PRO A 51 10.51 0.90 1.34
N TYR A 52 9.21 0.91 1.62
CA TYR A 52 8.34 2.10 1.64
C TYR A 52 8.36 2.93 0.36
N GLY A 53 8.85 2.40 -0.77
CA GLY A 53 9.05 3.19 -2.00
C GLY A 53 7.74 3.64 -2.64
N LEU A 54 7.73 4.82 -3.27
CA LEU A 54 6.59 5.31 -4.05
C LEU A 54 6.46 4.56 -5.38
N ALA A 55 7.59 4.32 -6.07
CA ALA A 55 7.58 3.52 -7.28
C ALA A 55 7.39 2.03 -6.96
N LYS A 56 6.34 1.45 -7.54
CA LYS A 56 5.94 0.05 -7.43
C LYS A 56 5.58 -0.50 -8.81
N ALA A 57 6.55 -1.11 -9.48
CA ALA A 57 6.38 -1.58 -10.86
C ALA A 57 5.98 -3.05 -10.93
N VAL A 58 4.86 -3.35 -11.58
CA VAL A 58 4.38 -4.72 -11.82
C VAL A 58 3.59 -4.81 -13.15
N ALA A 59 3.25 -6.03 -13.57
CA ALA A 59 2.24 -6.25 -14.60
C ALA A 59 0.84 -6.14 -14.00
N ASP A 60 -0.08 -5.49 -14.71
CA ASP A 60 -1.47 -5.29 -14.28
C ASP A 60 -2.35 -6.39 -14.85
N VAL A 61 -3.22 -7.01 -14.05
CA VAL A 61 -4.13 -8.08 -14.51
C VAL A 61 -5.61 -7.70 -14.42
N ASP A 62 -6.48 -8.46 -15.11
CA ASP A 62 -7.95 -8.29 -15.08
C ASP A 62 -8.70 -9.22 -14.10
N GLY A 63 -7.98 -9.95 -13.24
CA GLY A 63 -8.53 -10.75 -12.14
C GLY A 63 -8.20 -10.16 -10.77
N GLN A 64 -7.40 -10.85 -9.97
CA GLN A 64 -6.93 -10.36 -8.67
C GLN A 64 -5.91 -9.23 -8.86
N ASN A 65 -6.42 -8.02 -9.03
CA ASN A 65 -5.68 -6.85 -9.52
C ASN A 65 -5.48 -5.75 -8.46
N THR A 66 -5.93 -5.97 -7.23
CA THR A 66 -5.88 -4.97 -6.16
C THR A 66 -4.45 -4.51 -5.84
N GLY A 67 -3.47 -5.42 -5.92
CA GLY A 67 -2.04 -5.12 -5.86
C GLY A 67 -1.36 -5.08 -7.24
N GLY A 68 -2.12 -4.86 -8.31
CA GLY A 68 -1.69 -4.91 -9.71
C GLY A 68 -1.70 -6.32 -10.31
N PHE A 69 -1.05 -7.28 -9.64
CA PHE A 69 -0.82 -8.63 -10.20
C PHE A 69 -1.33 -9.79 -9.33
N GLY A 70 -1.93 -10.78 -9.99
CA GLY A 70 -2.41 -12.03 -9.40
C GLY A 70 -1.86 -13.27 -10.12
N MET A 71 -1.44 -14.30 -9.37
CA MET A 71 -1.09 -15.63 -9.92
C MET A 71 -2.32 -16.51 -10.17
N ASP A 72 -3.40 -15.92 -10.66
CA ASP A 72 -4.71 -16.54 -10.85
C ASP A 72 -5.01 -16.94 -12.32
N GLY A 73 -4.02 -16.78 -13.21
CA GLY A 73 -4.15 -17.10 -14.64
C GLY A 73 -4.84 -16.02 -15.47
N SER A 74 -5.11 -14.84 -14.90
CA SER A 74 -5.75 -13.71 -15.58
C SER A 74 -4.94 -13.14 -16.75
N ASN A 75 -5.56 -12.24 -17.51
CA ASN A 75 -4.87 -11.54 -18.61
C ASN A 75 -4.09 -10.35 -18.07
N VAL A 76 -2.89 -10.12 -18.60
CA VAL A 76 -2.17 -8.87 -18.43
C VAL A 76 -2.84 -7.79 -19.28
N THR A 77 -3.17 -6.66 -18.68
CA THR A 77 -3.83 -5.49 -19.29
C THR A 77 -2.87 -4.31 -19.49
N GLY A 78 -1.74 -4.30 -18.78
CA GLY A 78 -0.82 -3.17 -18.68
C GLY A 78 0.41 -3.47 -17.84
N PHE A 79 1.31 -2.48 -17.78
CA PHE A 79 2.44 -2.44 -16.85
C PHE A 79 2.53 -1.02 -16.28
N SER A 80 2.15 -0.84 -15.02
CA SER A 80 2.15 0.47 -14.35
C SER A 80 3.17 0.53 -13.20
N SER A 81 3.42 1.74 -12.69
CA SER A 81 4.60 2.07 -11.86
C SER A 81 4.29 2.48 -10.42
N ILE A 82 3.03 2.41 -9.97
CA ILE A 82 2.61 2.80 -8.62
C ILE A 82 1.40 1.98 -8.17
N HIS A 83 1.45 1.45 -6.95
CA HIS A 83 0.47 0.48 -6.43
C HIS A 83 0.40 0.55 -4.91
N ASP A 84 -0.70 0.05 -4.34
CA ASP A 84 -0.77 -0.34 -2.93
C ASP A 84 -0.66 -1.87 -2.78
N SER A 85 -0.60 -2.34 -1.53
CA SER A 85 -0.52 -3.76 -1.18
C SER A 85 -1.51 -4.11 -0.10
N GLY A 86 -2.27 -5.19 -0.30
CA GLY A 86 -3.15 -5.78 0.71
C GLY A 86 -4.46 -5.03 0.93
N THR A 87 -4.88 -4.18 -0.01
CA THR A 87 -6.10 -3.38 0.15
C THR A 87 -7.37 -4.21 -0.11
N GLY A 88 -8.49 -3.79 0.50
CA GLY A 88 -9.79 -4.48 0.42
C GLY A 88 -10.89 -3.73 -0.35
N GLY A 89 -10.63 -2.48 -0.75
CA GLY A 89 -11.56 -1.66 -1.54
C GLY A 89 -11.45 -1.90 -3.05
N ASN A 90 -11.74 -0.85 -3.83
CA ASN A 90 -11.48 -0.89 -5.27
C ASN A 90 -9.96 -1.03 -5.53
N PRO A 91 -9.52 -1.50 -6.70
CA PRO A 91 -8.10 -1.48 -7.03
C PRO A 91 -7.49 -0.08 -6.83
N SER A 92 -6.36 0.00 -6.14
CA SER A 92 -5.71 1.29 -5.84
C SER A 92 -4.62 1.57 -6.86
N LEU A 93 -4.51 2.82 -7.30
CA LEU A 93 -3.43 3.29 -8.17
C LEU A 93 -3.35 2.49 -9.49
N GLY A 94 -2.16 2.05 -9.90
CA GLY A 94 -1.89 1.43 -11.20
C GLY A 94 -2.13 2.37 -12.38
N ASN A 95 -1.82 3.64 -12.15
CA ASN A 95 -2.01 4.71 -13.13
C ASN A 95 -1.02 4.60 -14.28
N PHE A 96 -1.47 5.02 -15.45
CA PHE A 96 -0.67 5.20 -16.66
C PHE A 96 0.03 3.95 -17.18
N PRO A 97 -0.66 2.79 -17.32
CA PRO A 97 0.00 1.57 -17.72
C PRO A 97 0.59 1.69 -19.12
N LEU A 98 1.82 1.20 -19.27
CA LEU A 98 2.42 0.93 -20.57
C LEU A 98 1.94 -0.42 -21.10
N PHE A 99 1.78 -0.56 -22.42
CA PHE A 99 1.53 -1.85 -23.02
C PHE A 99 2.35 -2.05 -24.31
N PRO A 100 3.29 -3.03 -24.33
CA PRO A 100 4.07 -3.36 -25.50
C PRO A 100 3.27 -4.30 -26.43
N GLN A 101 3.28 -4.03 -27.73
CA GLN A 101 2.66 -4.88 -28.74
C GLN A 101 3.33 -4.74 -30.12
N VAL A 102 2.95 -5.63 -31.03
CA VAL A 102 3.28 -5.50 -32.46
C VAL A 102 1.97 -5.46 -33.22
N CYS A 103 1.78 -4.46 -34.06
CA CYS A 103 0.55 -4.31 -34.81
C CYS A 103 0.51 -5.28 -36.00
N PRO A 104 -0.62 -5.98 -36.24
CA PRO A 104 -0.79 -6.81 -37.42
C PRO A 104 -0.56 -6.02 -38.70
N ASP A 105 0.22 -6.60 -39.62
CA ASP A 105 0.59 -6.01 -40.91
C ASP A 105 1.27 -4.63 -40.82
N ASP A 106 1.80 -4.27 -39.64
CA ASP A 106 2.40 -2.96 -39.35
C ASP A 106 1.43 -1.76 -39.55
N ASP A 107 0.12 -2.04 -39.60
CA ASP A 107 -0.94 -1.04 -39.71
C ASP A 107 -1.38 -0.58 -38.33
N LEU A 108 -1.26 0.74 -38.09
CA LEU A 108 -1.65 1.37 -36.85
C LEU A 108 -3.13 1.14 -36.51
N ASN A 109 -4.01 1.01 -37.50
CA ASN A 109 -5.44 0.76 -37.28
C ASN A 109 -5.77 -0.67 -36.84
N ASN A 110 -4.81 -1.58 -36.97
CA ASN A 110 -4.94 -2.97 -36.55
C ASN A 110 -4.34 -3.24 -35.17
N CYS A 111 -3.68 -2.26 -34.55
CA CYS A 111 -3.20 -2.40 -33.17
C CYS A 111 -4.39 -2.53 -32.20
N MET A 112 -4.17 -3.25 -31.10
CA MET A 112 -5.16 -3.44 -30.05
C MET A 112 -4.93 -2.37 -28.98
N PHE A 113 -5.74 -1.31 -29.00
CA PHE A 113 -5.55 -0.17 -28.10
C PHE A 113 -6.32 -0.30 -26.80
N ARG A 114 -7.58 -0.73 -26.83
CA ARG A 114 -8.38 -0.84 -25.61
C ARG A 114 -7.91 -1.97 -24.71
N ILE A 115 -8.10 -1.84 -23.40
CA ILE A 115 -7.85 -2.86 -22.39
C ILE A 115 -8.49 -4.19 -22.80
N GLY A 116 -9.77 -4.17 -23.18
CA GLY A 116 -10.51 -5.37 -23.58
C GLY A 116 -9.95 -6.08 -24.82
N ASP A 117 -9.34 -5.31 -25.72
CA ASP A 117 -8.79 -5.80 -26.98
C ASP A 117 -7.34 -6.28 -26.81
N ARG A 118 -6.52 -5.51 -26.07
CA ARG A 118 -5.07 -5.75 -25.95
C ARG A 118 -4.71 -6.80 -24.91
N LYS A 119 -5.58 -7.03 -23.93
CA LYS A 119 -5.28 -7.93 -22.82
C LYS A 119 -4.90 -9.32 -23.33
N THR A 120 -3.90 -9.91 -22.70
CA THR A 120 -3.38 -11.21 -23.14
C THR A 120 -2.91 -12.03 -21.95
N HIS A 121 -3.08 -13.34 -22.01
CA HIS A 121 -2.52 -14.23 -21.01
C HIS A 121 -0.99 -14.11 -20.98
N TYR A 122 -0.42 -14.42 -19.81
CA TYR A 122 1.01 -14.60 -19.63
C TYR A 122 1.36 -16.10 -19.57
N LYS A 123 2.65 -16.41 -19.69
CA LYS A 123 3.15 -17.77 -19.43
C LYS A 123 3.39 -17.92 -17.93
N MET A 124 2.63 -18.79 -17.26
CA MET A 124 2.67 -18.88 -15.80
C MET A 124 4.06 -19.23 -15.23
N ASP A 125 4.81 -20.06 -15.92
CA ASP A 125 6.17 -20.47 -15.57
C ASP A 125 7.23 -19.39 -15.85
N SER A 126 6.87 -18.30 -16.50
CA SER A 126 7.77 -17.17 -16.79
C SER A 126 7.79 -16.10 -15.71
N VAL A 127 6.86 -16.15 -14.75
CA VAL A 127 6.75 -15.12 -13.70
C VAL A 127 7.94 -15.22 -12.76
N PHE A 128 8.65 -14.12 -12.63
CA PHE A 128 9.79 -13.95 -11.73
C PHE A 128 9.52 -12.76 -10.82
N ALA A 129 9.65 -12.94 -9.51
CA ALA A 129 9.45 -11.88 -8.53
C ALA A 129 10.46 -12.04 -7.38
N GLU A 130 11.27 -11.02 -7.17
CA GLU A 130 12.21 -10.90 -6.05
C GLU A 130 12.20 -9.47 -5.50
N PRO A 131 12.66 -9.23 -4.26
CA PRO A 131 12.77 -7.88 -3.72
C PRO A 131 13.55 -6.93 -4.66
N GLY A 132 12.82 -6.02 -5.31
CA GLY A 132 13.37 -5.03 -6.23
C GLY A 132 13.32 -5.39 -7.73
N GLN A 133 12.80 -6.55 -8.11
CA GLN A 133 12.69 -6.95 -9.52
C GLN A 133 11.44 -7.80 -9.80
N PHE A 134 10.80 -7.53 -10.93
CA PHE A 134 9.71 -8.35 -11.45
C PHE A 134 9.92 -8.64 -12.94
N GLY A 135 9.53 -9.83 -13.39
CA GLY A 135 9.67 -10.27 -14.77
C GLY A 135 8.55 -11.21 -15.19
N ILE A 136 8.13 -11.11 -16.46
CA ILE A 136 7.05 -11.93 -17.02
C ILE A 136 7.15 -12.02 -18.54
N GLN A 137 6.66 -13.11 -19.13
CA GLN A 137 6.48 -13.26 -20.57
C GLN A 137 4.99 -13.35 -20.94
N LEU A 138 4.56 -12.51 -21.87
CA LEU A 138 3.22 -12.55 -22.46
C LEU A 138 3.10 -13.70 -23.47
N GLN A 139 1.89 -14.21 -23.71
CA GLN A 139 1.63 -15.21 -24.77
C GLN A 139 1.97 -14.69 -26.18
N SER A 140 1.97 -13.37 -26.38
CA SER A 140 2.48 -12.74 -27.60
C SER A 140 3.99 -12.96 -27.84
N GLY A 141 4.71 -13.47 -26.84
CA GLY A 141 6.16 -13.71 -26.88
C GLY A 141 6.98 -12.58 -26.28
N ILE A 142 6.39 -11.40 -26.05
CA ILE A 142 7.05 -10.23 -25.46
C ILE A 142 7.43 -10.53 -24.00
N GLN A 143 8.68 -10.24 -23.63
CA GLN A 143 9.18 -10.35 -22.27
C GLN A 143 9.28 -8.95 -21.65
N ALA A 144 8.78 -8.80 -20.43
CA ALA A 144 8.88 -7.58 -19.65
C ALA A 144 9.71 -7.86 -18.39
N ASN A 145 10.74 -7.05 -18.16
CA ASN A 145 11.49 -7.02 -16.91
C ASN A 145 11.45 -5.61 -16.34
N MET A 146 11.28 -5.46 -15.03
CA MET A 146 11.19 -4.15 -14.40
C MET A 146 11.88 -4.10 -13.04
N THR A 147 12.41 -2.92 -12.72
CA THR A 147 12.98 -2.55 -11.43
C THR A 147 12.65 -1.08 -11.14
N VAL A 148 13.03 -0.57 -9.98
CA VAL A 148 12.62 0.75 -9.51
C VAL A 148 13.76 1.52 -8.83
N SER A 149 13.63 2.84 -8.83
CA SER A 149 14.24 3.76 -7.86
C SER A 149 13.17 4.24 -6.87
N LYS A 150 13.35 5.39 -6.21
CA LYS A 150 12.38 5.89 -5.21
C LYS A 150 11.07 6.36 -5.87
N HIS A 151 11.17 7.14 -6.94
CA HIS A 151 10.01 7.76 -7.62
C HIS A 151 9.91 7.39 -9.11
N ALA A 152 10.76 6.49 -9.59
CA ALA A 152 10.76 6.06 -10.98
C ALA A 152 10.89 4.54 -11.14
N ALA A 153 10.39 4.04 -12.27
CA ALA A 153 10.51 2.65 -12.69
C ALA A 153 11.30 2.56 -14.00
N LEU A 154 11.97 1.43 -14.19
CA LEU A 154 12.69 1.10 -15.41
C LEU A 154 12.20 -0.23 -15.94
N TYR A 155 11.63 -0.20 -17.14
CA TYR A 155 11.12 -1.36 -17.86
C TYR A 155 12.04 -1.73 -19.01
N LYS A 156 12.23 -3.02 -19.24
CA LYS A 156 12.84 -3.60 -20.45
C LYS A 156 11.81 -4.49 -21.12
N PHE A 157 11.33 -4.08 -22.29
CA PHE A 157 10.43 -4.85 -23.13
C PHE A 157 11.22 -5.46 -24.28
N LYS A 158 11.40 -6.77 -24.25
CA LYS A 158 12.03 -7.53 -25.32
C LYS A 158 10.95 -8.13 -26.22
N PHE A 159 10.90 -7.64 -27.45
CA PHE A 159 9.96 -8.09 -28.46
C PHE A 159 10.47 -9.37 -29.12
N PRO A 160 9.57 -10.29 -29.53
CA PRO A 160 9.94 -11.36 -30.45
C PRO A 160 10.34 -10.77 -31.80
N ASP A 161 10.93 -11.58 -32.68
CA ASP A 161 11.18 -11.17 -34.07
C ASP A 161 9.85 -10.75 -34.73
N SER A 162 9.75 -9.46 -35.05
CA SER A 162 8.55 -8.83 -35.59
C SER A 162 8.47 -8.92 -37.12
N LYS A 163 9.38 -9.65 -37.78
CA LYS A 163 9.45 -9.81 -39.24
C LYS A 163 9.46 -8.49 -40.02
N GLY A 164 10.03 -7.45 -39.40
CA GLY A 164 10.12 -6.10 -39.97
C GLY A 164 9.02 -5.14 -39.53
N ASN A 165 7.98 -5.59 -38.81
CA ASN A 165 6.96 -4.71 -38.23
C ASN A 165 7.56 -3.88 -37.09
N HIS A 166 7.07 -2.65 -36.91
CA HIS A 166 7.55 -1.74 -35.88
C HIS A 166 6.95 -2.13 -34.52
N PRO A 167 7.78 -2.42 -33.49
CA PRO A 167 7.29 -2.53 -32.11
C PRO A 167 6.57 -1.25 -31.68
N LEU A 168 5.45 -1.39 -30.96
CA LEU A 168 4.69 -0.29 -30.41
C LEU A 168 4.64 -0.41 -28.90
N ILE A 169 4.84 0.71 -28.20
CA ILE A 169 4.48 0.84 -26.79
C ILE A 169 3.44 1.96 -26.68
N LEU A 170 2.27 1.64 -26.16
CA LEU A 170 1.28 2.64 -25.76
C LEU A 170 1.42 2.99 -24.29
N LEU A 171 1.00 4.20 -23.94
CA LEU A 171 0.63 4.60 -22.59
C LEU A 171 -0.88 4.81 -22.58
N ASP A 172 -1.55 4.21 -21.61
CA ASP A 172 -2.96 4.42 -21.36
C ASP A 172 -3.16 5.49 -20.28
N LEU A 173 -4.16 6.36 -20.40
CA LEU A 173 -4.43 7.39 -19.39
C LEU A 173 -5.25 6.88 -18.19
N THR A 174 -5.61 5.61 -18.17
CA THR A 174 -6.40 4.98 -17.09
C THR A 174 -5.57 4.62 -15.86
N ASP A 175 -6.28 4.20 -14.81
CA ASP A 175 -5.84 3.53 -13.59
C ASP A 175 -6.49 2.15 -13.47
N LEU A 176 -6.06 1.32 -12.52
CA LEU A 176 -6.57 -0.05 -12.35
C LEU A 176 -8.08 -0.09 -12.09
N TRP A 177 -8.60 0.87 -11.32
CA TRP A 177 -10.04 0.99 -11.05
C TRP A 177 -10.82 1.60 -12.23
N GLN A 178 -10.14 2.13 -13.25
CA GLN A 178 -10.76 2.90 -14.33
C GLN A 178 -11.57 4.09 -13.77
N SER A 179 -11.02 4.75 -12.75
CA SER A 179 -11.61 5.86 -12.02
C SER A 179 -11.22 7.24 -12.58
N ARG A 180 -10.44 7.30 -13.66
CA ARG A 180 -10.02 8.56 -14.32
C ARG A 180 -11.18 9.54 -14.53
N GLN A 181 -11.03 10.74 -13.99
CA GLN A 181 -11.96 11.86 -14.16
C GLN A 181 -11.54 12.77 -15.32
N ASN A 182 -10.25 13.04 -15.44
CA ASN A 182 -9.67 13.96 -16.41
C ASN A 182 -8.25 13.48 -16.67
N ALA A 183 -7.74 13.55 -17.90
CA ALA A 183 -6.33 13.25 -18.14
C ALA A 183 -5.82 13.89 -19.43
N SER A 184 -4.51 14.05 -19.53
CA SER A 184 -3.85 14.50 -20.74
C SER A 184 -2.54 13.78 -20.97
N VAL A 185 -2.13 13.72 -22.23
CA VAL A 185 -0.79 13.35 -22.66
C VAL A 185 -0.31 14.27 -23.77
N ILE A 186 0.97 14.57 -23.75
CA ILE A 186 1.75 15.21 -24.81
C ILE A 186 2.85 14.24 -25.20
N VAL A 187 3.01 13.99 -26.51
CA VAL A 187 3.99 13.07 -27.06
C VAL A 187 4.97 13.84 -27.94
N ASP A 188 6.25 13.81 -27.58
CA ASP A 188 7.28 14.43 -28.41
C ASP A 188 7.51 13.63 -29.70
N GLU A 189 7.53 14.31 -30.84
CA GLU A 189 7.63 13.67 -32.16
C GLU A 189 8.97 12.95 -32.37
N LYS A 190 10.07 13.50 -31.82
CA LYS A 190 11.43 13.05 -32.13
C LYS A 190 11.95 12.02 -31.14
N SER A 191 11.75 12.28 -29.86
CA SER A 191 12.22 11.44 -28.76
C SER A 191 11.20 10.39 -28.34
N GLY A 192 9.92 10.56 -28.69
CA GLY A 192 8.84 9.74 -28.16
C GLY A 192 8.54 9.98 -26.68
N ARG A 193 9.17 10.98 -26.04
CA ARG A 193 8.90 11.33 -24.65
C ARG A 193 7.41 11.61 -24.47
N MET A 194 6.80 10.96 -23.48
CA MET A 194 5.41 11.20 -23.11
C MET A 194 5.36 11.87 -21.74
N VAL A 195 4.67 13.01 -21.65
CA VAL A 195 4.39 13.69 -20.38
C VAL A 195 2.91 13.97 -20.26
N GLY A 196 2.40 14.00 -19.04
CA GLY A 196 0.97 14.20 -18.84
C GLY A 196 0.53 14.05 -17.41
N ASN A 197 -0.79 14.02 -17.23
CA ASN A 197 -1.42 13.88 -15.93
C ASN A 197 -2.79 13.21 -16.02
N GLY A 198 -3.32 12.91 -14.84
CA GLY A 198 -4.68 12.44 -14.68
C GLY A 198 -5.20 12.75 -13.29
N THR A 199 -6.51 12.95 -13.19
CA THR A 199 -7.27 13.05 -11.94
C THR A 199 -7.99 11.74 -11.71
N PHE A 200 -7.86 11.16 -10.52
CA PHE A 200 -8.34 9.82 -10.18
C PHE A 200 -9.02 9.81 -8.81
N LEU A 201 -9.73 8.73 -8.50
CA LEU A 201 -10.39 8.57 -7.21
C LEU A 201 -9.58 7.63 -6.30
N PRO A 202 -9.50 7.90 -5.00
CA PRO A 202 -8.84 7.00 -4.06
C PRO A 202 -9.63 5.69 -3.93
N SER A 203 -8.92 4.57 -3.80
CA SER A 203 -9.52 3.24 -3.70
C SER A 203 -10.52 3.10 -2.54
N PHE A 204 -10.23 3.75 -1.41
CA PHE A 204 -11.07 3.76 -0.21
C PHE A 204 -11.02 5.11 0.49
N GLY A 205 -11.60 6.14 -0.14
CA GLY A 205 -11.67 7.46 0.45
C GLY A 205 -12.60 8.42 -0.27
N ALA A 206 -12.54 9.68 0.14
CA ALA A 206 -13.28 10.80 -0.42
C ALA A 206 -12.35 11.72 -1.23
N GLY A 207 -12.94 12.44 -2.19
CA GLY A 207 -12.21 13.39 -3.03
C GLY A 207 -11.55 12.75 -4.24
N SER A 208 -10.48 13.37 -4.73
CA SER A 208 -9.74 12.97 -5.92
C SER A 208 -8.32 13.48 -5.84
N TYR A 209 -7.38 12.77 -6.46
CA TYR A 209 -5.98 13.16 -6.53
C TYR A 209 -5.52 13.33 -7.96
N GLN A 210 -4.43 14.08 -8.16
CA GLN A 210 -3.75 14.19 -9.43
C GLN A 210 -2.42 13.46 -9.39
N LEU A 211 -2.13 12.70 -10.44
CA LEU A 211 -0.83 12.08 -10.65
C LEU A 211 -0.30 12.49 -12.03
N HIS A 212 1.00 12.67 -12.10
CA HIS A 212 1.73 13.12 -13.28
C HIS A 212 2.78 12.09 -13.64
N PHE A 213 3.06 11.95 -14.93
CA PHE A 213 4.03 11.01 -15.44
C PHE A 213 5.00 11.65 -16.42
N CYS A 214 6.17 11.02 -16.56
CA CYS A 214 7.15 11.29 -17.58
C CYS A 214 7.73 9.96 -18.07
N VAL A 215 7.60 9.65 -19.35
CA VAL A 215 8.12 8.41 -19.96
C VAL A 215 9.17 8.76 -21.01
N ASP A 216 10.35 8.18 -20.86
CA ASP A 216 11.44 8.24 -21.83
C ASP A 216 11.75 6.85 -22.38
N PHE A 217 12.10 6.78 -23.68
CA PHE A 217 12.41 5.51 -24.35
C PHE A 217 13.88 5.46 -24.81
N PHE A 218 14.47 4.28 -24.71
CA PHE A 218 15.87 4.01 -25.04
C PHE A 218 16.02 2.63 -25.69
N GLY A 219 17.13 2.43 -26.42
CA GLY A 219 17.49 1.14 -27.00
C GLY A 219 16.90 0.87 -28.39
N ALA A 220 15.97 1.72 -28.86
CA ALA A 220 15.47 1.71 -30.23
C ALA A 220 15.17 3.13 -30.72
N ASP A 221 15.35 3.36 -32.02
CA ASP A 221 15.03 4.63 -32.66
C ASP A 221 13.52 4.77 -32.85
N VAL A 222 12.99 5.98 -32.63
CA VAL A 222 11.58 6.30 -32.91
C VAL A 222 11.32 6.19 -34.42
N HIS A 223 10.23 5.50 -34.78
CA HIS A 223 9.68 5.46 -36.13
C HIS A 223 8.63 6.58 -36.28
N ASP A 224 7.58 6.51 -35.48
CA ASP A 224 6.59 7.58 -35.35
C ASP A 224 5.92 7.55 -33.97
N THR A 225 5.12 8.57 -33.73
CA THR A 225 4.43 8.80 -32.46
C THR A 225 3.04 9.32 -32.71
N GLY A 226 2.18 9.30 -31.69
CA GLY A 226 0.88 9.94 -31.79
C GLY A 226 0.01 9.66 -30.58
N VAL A 227 -1.29 9.89 -30.77
CA VAL A 227 -2.32 9.63 -29.77
C VAL A 227 -3.31 8.60 -30.27
N TRP A 228 -3.97 7.95 -29.33
CA TRP A 228 -5.03 6.98 -29.60
C TRP A 228 -6.27 7.29 -28.76
N VAL A 229 -7.43 7.00 -29.34
CA VAL A 229 -8.74 7.11 -28.70
C VAL A 229 -9.57 5.90 -29.11
N ASN A 230 -10.08 5.18 -28.13
CA ASN A 230 -10.86 3.96 -28.35
C ASN A 230 -10.04 2.96 -29.19
N ASN A 231 -10.50 2.59 -30.40
CA ASN A 231 -9.85 1.58 -31.25
C ASN A 231 -8.97 2.17 -32.37
N ARG A 232 -8.73 3.49 -32.34
CA ARG A 232 -8.06 4.19 -33.44
C ARG A 232 -6.96 5.07 -32.91
N ALA A 233 -5.90 5.16 -33.69
CA ALA A 233 -4.77 6.02 -33.41
C ALA A 233 -4.40 6.81 -34.66
N GLY A 234 -3.79 7.97 -34.43
CA GLY A 234 -3.31 8.85 -35.47
C GLY A 234 -1.97 9.43 -35.06
N THR A 235 -1.11 9.67 -36.04
CA THR A 235 0.18 10.33 -35.82
C THR A 235 0.02 11.82 -35.52
N GLU A 236 -1.15 12.40 -35.79
CA GLU A 236 -1.54 13.74 -35.38
C GLU A 236 -2.97 13.75 -34.80
N PRO A 237 -3.25 14.56 -33.75
CA PRO A 237 -2.33 15.46 -33.05
C PRO A 237 -1.35 14.72 -32.11
N LYS A 238 -0.28 15.41 -31.68
CA LYS A 238 0.67 14.93 -30.65
C LYS A 238 0.22 15.12 -29.20
N HIS A 239 -1.00 15.57 -28.98
CA HIS A 239 -1.54 15.81 -27.64
C HIS A 239 -3.02 15.49 -27.60
N ILE A 240 -3.49 15.08 -26.43
CA ILE A 240 -4.92 14.88 -26.18
C ILE A 240 -5.27 15.21 -24.74
N TYR A 241 -6.49 15.70 -24.54
CA TYR A 241 -7.15 15.82 -23.24
C TYR A 241 -8.45 15.03 -23.27
N VAL A 242 -8.68 14.20 -22.26
CA VAL A 242 -9.86 13.32 -22.17
C VAL A 242 -10.55 13.51 -20.83
N THR A 243 -11.86 13.72 -20.88
CA THR A 243 -12.73 13.86 -19.71
C THR A 243 -13.25 12.49 -19.25
N ARG A 244 -13.98 12.43 -18.13
CA ARG A 244 -14.49 11.21 -17.49
C ARG A 244 -15.38 10.36 -18.42
N GLY A 245 -15.93 10.99 -19.47
CA GLY A 245 -17.10 10.48 -20.17
C GLY A 245 -18.38 10.74 -19.37
N PHE A 246 -19.48 10.11 -19.79
CA PHE A 246 -20.78 10.20 -19.10
C PHE A 246 -21.36 8.79 -18.92
N ASN A 247 -21.99 8.51 -17.78
CA ASN A 247 -22.46 7.16 -17.42
C ASN A 247 -21.35 6.10 -17.56
N LEU A 248 -21.67 4.92 -18.12
CA LEU A 248 -20.72 3.84 -18.43
C LEU A 248 -19.99 4.05 -19.77
N PHE A 249 -20.14 5.22 -20.42
CA PHE A 249 -19.40 5.56 -21.63
C PHE A 249 -18.04 6.14 -21.27
N TYR A 250 -17.18 5.27 -20.75
CA TYR A 250 -15.79 5.57 -20.44
C TYR A 250 -14.95 5.49 -21.72
N LEU A 251 -14.21 6.55 -22.03
CA LEU A 251 -13.29 6.60 -23.17
C LEU A 251 -11.88 6.22 -22.74
N GLU A 252 -11.33 5.19 -23.36
CA GLU A 252 -9.93 4.79 -23.24
C GLU A 252 -9.11 5.55 -24.27
N SER A 253 -7.93 6.05 -23.88
CA SER A 253 -7.12 6.92 -24.71
C SER A 253 -5.72 7.08 -24.15
N GLY A 254 -4.77 7.48 -24.99
CA GLY A 254 -3.45 7.88 -24.53
C GLY A 254 -2.47 8.15 -25.66
N GLY A 255 -1.19 7.94 -25.38
CA GLY A 255 -0.10 8.15 -26.32
C GLY A 255 0.48 6.84 -26.83
N PHE A 256 1.15 6.86 -27.96
CA PHE A 256 1.93 5.72 -28.43
C PHE A 256 3.25 6.15 -29.09
N VAL A 257 4.21 5.25 -29.07
CA VAL A 257 5.46 5.34 -29.84
C VAL A 257 5.66 4.02 -30.58
N ARG A 258 5.91 4.11 -31.89
CA ARG A 258 6.43 3.00 -32.68
C ARG A 258 7.92 3.15 -32.86
N PHE A 259 8.63 2.03 -32.80
CA PHE A 259 10.09 1.98 -32.87
C PHE A 259 10.54 1.25 -34.12
N LYS A 260 11.69 1.66 -34.67
CA LYS A 260 12.37 0.87 -35.69
C LYS A 260 12.86 -0.44 -35.05
N PRO A 261 12.71 -1.59 -35.71
CA PRO A 261 13.28 -2.85 -35.21
C PRO A 261 14.78 -2.69 -34.92
N GLY A 262 15.15 -2.86 -33.65
CA GLY A 262 16.53 -2.75 -33.17
C GLY A 262 17.27 -4.09 -33.23
N SER A 263 18.59 -4.08 -33.04
CA SER A 263 19.41 -5.31 -33.12
C SER A 263 19.15 -6.34 -32.01
N ASP A 264 18.73 -5.92 -30.81
CA ASP A 264 18.32 -6.80 -29.70
C ASP A 264 16.80 -6.88 -29.50
N ASN A 265 16.01 -6.18 -30.34
CA ASN A 265 14.56 -6.07 -30.21
C ASN A 265 14.09 -5.65 -28.79
N THR A 266 14.91 -4.92 -28.04
CA THR A 266 14.61 -4.47 -26.68
C THR A 266 14.37 -2.96 -26.67
N VAL A 267 13.22 -2.54 -26.16
CA VAL A 267 12.93 -1.14 -25.85
C VAL A 267 12.92 -0.97 -24.33
N THR A 268 13.70 -0.01 -23.84
CA THR A 268 13.75 0.33 -22.43
C THR A 268 12.92 1.59 -22.18
N ALA A 269 12.02 1.55 -21.21
CA ALA A 269 11.19 2.70 -20.82
C ALA A 269 11.53 3.12 -19.39
N ARG A 270 11.91 4.38 -19.20
CA ARG A 270 12.08 5.00 -17.88
C ARG A 270 10.83 5.81 -17.58
N VAL A 271 10.14 5.48 -16.48
CA VAL A 271 8.88 6.11 -16.08
C VAL A 271 9.08 6.84 -14.76
N GLY A 272 8.96 8.16 -14.76
CA GLY A 272 8.91 9.00 -13.56
C GLY A 272 7.48 9.34 -13.18
N LEU A 273 7.24 9.44 -11.87
CA LEU A 273 5.95 9.81 -11.31
C LEU A 273 6.07 11.02 -10.38
N SER A 274 4.99 11.81 -10.29
CA SER A 274 4.87 12.84 -9.26
C SER A 274 3.43 13.23 -8.98
N PHE A 275 3.12 13.50 -7.72
CA PHE A 275 1.83 14.09 -7.32
C PHE A 275 1.80 15.61 -7.52
N LYS A 276 2.94 16.24 -7.86
CA LYS A 276 3.05 17.71 -8.03
C LYS A 276 2.87 18.19 -9.47
N ASN A 277 3.68 17.70 -10.39
CA ASN A 277 3.64 18.06 -11.82
C ASN A 277 4.53 17.12 -12.66
N TYR A 278 4.36 17.13 -14.00
CA TYR A 278 5.15 16.27 -14.88
C TYR A 278 6.62 16.70 -14.96
N GLU A 279 6.96 17.98 -14.73
CA GLU A 279 8.35 18.41 -14.67
C GLU A 279 9.09 17.81 -13.48
N GLN A 280 8.43 17.70 -12.32
CA GLN A 280 8.96 16.98 -11.16
C GLN A 280 9.09 15.49 -11.46
N ALA A 281 8.09 14.88 -12.11
CA ALA A 281 8.17 13.48 -12.54
C ALA A 281 9.39 13.22 -13.44
N CYS A 282 9.64 14.07 -14.44
CA CYS A 282 10.83 13.98 -15.28
C CYS A 282 12.13 14.17 -14.48
N ARG A 283 12.20 15.21 -13.63
CA ARG A 283 13.40 15.47 -12.81
C ARG A 283 13.72 14.31 -11.88
N ASN A 284 12.71 13.72 -11.24
CA ASN A 284 12.87 12.55 -10.37
C ASN A 284 13.48 11.38 -11.16
N ALA A 285 12.88 11.02 -12.30
CA ALA A 285 13.36 9.93 -13.14
C ALA A 285 14.77 10.18 -13.69
N GLU A 286 15.04 11.36 -14.21
CA GLU A 286 16.34 11.73 -14.79
C GLU A 286 17.46 11.74 -13.73
N LYS A 287 17.15 12.21 -12.52
CA LYS A 287 18.11 12.24 -11.40
C LYS A 287 18.39 10.86 -10.84
N GLU A 288 17.35 10.04 -10.67
CA GLU A 288 17.46 8.73 -10.01
C GLU A 288 17.95 7.63 -10.95
N ILE A 289 17.69 7.76 -12.26
CA ILE A 289 18.07 6.77 -13.27
C ILE A 289 18.77 7.48 -14.45
N PRO A 290 19.98 8.03 -14.29
CA PRO A 290 20.63 8.87 -15.29
C PRO A 290 21.07 8.14 -16.56
N ASP A 291 21.39 6.83 -16.50
CA ASP A 291 21.80 6.00 -17.64
C ASP A 291 20.91 4.74 -17.76
N PRO A 292 19.70 4.84 -18.35
CA PRO A 292 18.69 3.77 -18.36
C PRO A 292 19.16 2.46 -19.01
N LEU A 293 20.10 2.53 -19.96
CA LEU A 293 20.62 1.33 -20.63
C LEU A 293 21.63 0.56 -19.77
N LYS A 294 22.34 1.25 -18.86
CA LYS A 294 23.33 0.63 -17.97
C LYS A 294 22.83 0.42 -16.54
N ASN A 295 21.79 1.13 -16.12
CA ASN A 295 21.40 1.17 -14.70
C ASN A 295 20.53 0.00 -14.24
N PHE A 296 19.98 -0.83 -15.12
CA PHE A 296 19.03 -1.88 -14.72
C PHE A 296 19.57 -2.78 -13.60
N ASP A 297 20.73 -3.42 -13.80
CA ASP A 297 21.31 -4.31 -12.79
C ASP A 297 21.76 -3.54 -11.53
N SER A 298 22.21 -2.29 -11.70
CA SER A 298 22.58 -1.44 -10.55
C SER A 298 21.37 -1.07 -9.68
N LEU A 299 20.20 -0.85 -10.29
CA LEU A 299 18.95 -0.56 -9.58
C LEU A 299 18.46 -1.80 -8.84
N VAL A 300 18.49 -2.98 -9.48
CA VAL A 300 18.18 -4.26 -8.82
C VAL A 300 19.08 -4.46 -7.61
N ASN A 301 20.40 -4.26 -7.76
CA ASN A 301 21.34 -4.41 -6.65
C ASN A 301 21.12 -3.37 -5.54
N ALA A 302 20.80 -2.11 -5.89
CA ALA A 302 20.46 -1.08 -4.92
C ALA A 302 19.19 -1.42 -4.13
N ALA A 303 18.16 -1.94 -4.80
CA ALA A 303 16.94 -2.40 -4.17
C ALA A 303 17.17 -3.59 -3.24
N ARG A 304 17.93 -4.60 -3.69
CA ARG A 304 18.34 -5.73 -2.84
C ARG A 304 19.09 -5.25 -1.60
N LYS A 305 20.04 -4.34 -1.76
CA LYS A 305 20.80 -3.79 -0.62
C LYS A 305 19.89 -3.05 0.36
N ALA A 306 18.96 -2.24 -0.13
CA ALA A 306 17.99 -1.54 0.72
C ALA A 306 17.11 -2.52 1.52
N TRP A 307 16.66 -3.61 0.89
CA TRP A 307 15.91 -4.67 1.56
C TRP A 307 16.75 -5.44 2.59
N GLN A 308 17.99 -5.77 2.27
CA GLN A 308 18.93 -6.40 3.21
C GLN A 308 19.17 -5.52 4.44
N ASP A 309 19.32 -4.21 4.25
CA ASP A 309 19.53 -3.28 5.35
C ASP A 309 18.32 -3.20 6.28
N LYS A 310 17.11 -3.14 5.71
CA LYS A 310 15.87 -3.09 6.48
C LYS A 310 15.54 -4.40 7.22
N LEU A 311 15.94 -5.54 6.68
CA LEU A 311 15.73 -6.85 7.30
C LEU A 311 16.90 -7.29 8.19
N GLY A 312 18.05 -6.61 8.12
CA GLY A 312 19.26 -6.88 8.90
C GLY A 312 19.08 -6.93 10.42
N PRO A 313 18.12 -6.21 11.04
CA PRO A 313 17.85 -6.35 12.47
C PRO A 313 17.34 -7.74 12.91
N ILE A 314 16.90 -8.57 11.97
CA ILE A 314 16.33 -9.90 12.26
C ILE A 314 17.39 -10.98 12.03
N SER A 315 17.58 -11.88 13.00
CA SER A 315 18.36 -13.11 12.84
C SER A 315 17.55 -14.32 13.32
N VAL A 316 17.49 -15.37 12.49
CA VAL A 316 16.70 -16.57 12.76
C VAL A 316 17.60 -17.78 12.93
N LYS A 317 17.44 -18.50 14.04
CA LYS A 317 17.95 -19.88 14.21
C LYS A 317 16.76 -20.83 14.02
N PRO A 318 16.70 -21.59 12.90
CA PRO A 318 15.47 -22.31 12.51
C PRO A 318 14.95 -23.32 13.54
N GLY A 319 15.82 -23.91 14.37
CA GLY A 319 15.40 -24.80 15.46
C GLY A 319 14.59 -26.04 15.03
N GLY A 320 14.62 -26.40 13.74
CA GLY A 320 13.80 -27.45 13.15
C GLY A 320 12.72 -26.96 12.17
N ALA A 321 12.53 -25.64 12.02
CA ALA A 321 11.68 -25.06 10.99
C ALA A 321 12.17 -25.44 9.59
N ASP A 322 11.24 -25.87 8.74
CA ASP A 322 11.52 -26.16 7.34
C ASP A 322 11.68 -24.87 6.51
N LYS A 323 12.03 -25.05 5.24
CA LYS A 323 12.23 -23.94 4.31
C LYS A 323 10.93 -23.15 4.09
N ASP A 324 9.78 -23.82 4.06
CA ASP A 324 8.51 -23.17 3.75
C ASP A 324 8.07 -22.22 4.87
N LEU A 325 8.27 -22.62 6.14
CA LEU A 325 8.02 -21.76 7.28
C LEU A 325 8.98 -20.56 7.31
N LEU A 326 10.26 -20.76 6.97
CA LEU A 326 11.22 -19.66 6.84
C LEU A 326 10.82 -18.71 5.70
N VAL A 327 10.34 -19.23 4.58
CA VAL A 327 9.85 -18.43 3.46
C VAL A 327 8.62 -17.61 3.88
N SER A 328 7.68 -18.23 4.58
CA SER A 328 6.50 -17.54 5.11
C SER A 328 6.90 -16.41 6.07
N PHE A 329 7.83 -16.67 6.99
CA PHE A 329 8.32 -15.69 7.95
C PHE A 329 8.97 -14.48 7.26
N TRP A 330 9.95 -14.71 6.39
CA TRP A 330 10.66 -13.62 5.72
C TRP A 330 9.79 -12.85 4.73
N SER A 331 8.88 -13.54 4.05
CA SER A 331 7.90 -12.87 3.18
C SER A 331 6.91 -12.02 4.00
N GLY A 332 6.52 -12.47 5.21
CA GLY A 332 5.73 -11.65 6.15
C GLY A 332 6.49 -10.41 6.62
N ALA A 333 7.76 -10.56 7.03
CA ALA A 333 8.60 -9.44 7.44
C ALA A 333 8.77 -8.39 6.32
N TYR A 334 9.04 -8.86 5.09
CA TYR A 334 9.13 -8.03 3.88
C TYR A 334 7.87 -7.17 3.67
N ARG A 335 6.67 -7.78 3.78
CA ARG A 335 5.39 -7.10 3.52
C ARG A 335 5.08 -5.96 4.47
N ASN A 336 5.58 -6.02 5.71
CA ASN A 336 5.38 -4.97 6.72
C ASN A 336 6.10 -3.66 6.38
N MET A 337 6.92 -3.63 5.33
CA MET A 337 7.67 -2.45 4.89
C MET A 337 7.35 -2.04 3.45
N ILE A 338 6.22 -2.51 2.87
CA ILE A 338 5.75 -2.08 1.55
C ILE A 338 4.88 -0.82 1.65
N SER A 339 4.00 -0.78 2.66
CA SER A 339 3.10 0.32 3.02
C SER A 339 3.16 0.54 4.54
N PRO A 340 2.95 1.76 5.09
CA PRO A 340 2.73 3.03 4.40
C PRO A 340 3.92 3.43 3.51
N GLN A 341 3.67 4.27 2.51
CA GLN A 341 4.63 4.64 1.47
C GLN A 341 5.25 6.01 1.78
N ASN A 342 6.56 6.15 1.56
CA ASN A 342 7.30 7.39 1.76
C ASN A 342 7.14 8.30 0.53
N TYR A 343 6.26 9.29 0.66
CA TYR A 343 5.93 10.31 -0.34
C TYR A 343 6.66 11.64 -0.05
N THR A 344 7.81 11.58 0.64
CA THR A 344 8.59 12.78 0.98
C THR A 344 8.97 13.57 -0.28
N GLY A 345 8.57 14.83 -0.33
CA GLY A 345 8.80 15.72 -1.47
C GLY A 345 7.69 15.69 -2.53
N GLU A 346 6.68 14.83 -2.38
CA GLU A 346 5.60 14.63 -3.36
C GLU A 346 4.25 15.20 -2.91
N ASN A 347 4.06 15.58 -1.64
CA ASN A 347 2.81 16.21 -1.20
C ASN A 347 2.58 17.56 -1.95
N PRO A 348 1.48 17.71 -2.72
CA PRO A 348 1.19 18.92 -3.48
C PRO A 348 0.48 20.01 -2.67
N HIS A 349 -0.02 19.69 -1.48
CA HIS A 349 -0.84 20.57 -0.66
C HIS A 349 -0.02 21.38 0.35
N TRP A 350 1.01 20.76 0.93
CA TRP A 350 1.95 21.41 1.84
C TRP A 350 3.33 20.76 1.79
N ASP A 351 4.34 21.50 2.26
CA ASP A 351 5.70 21.02 2.40
C ASP A 351 6.29 21.61 3.69
N THR A 352 6.48 20.75 4.69
CA THR A 352 7.03 21.14 5.99
C THR A 352 8.53 20.88 6.09
N GLY A 353 9.17 20.37 5.02
CA GLY A 353 10.58 20.01 5.01
C GLY A 353 10.93 18.74 5.80
N PHE A 354 9.93 18.02 6.30
CA PHE A 354 10.08 16.74 6.99
C PHE A 354 9.66 15.56 6.10
N PRO A 355 10.10 14.33 6.41
CA PRO A 355 9.61 13.14 5.73
C PRO A 355 8.08 13.02 5.82
N TYR A 356 7.45 12.64 4.71
CA TYR A 356 6.01 12.49 4.60
C TYR A 356 5.67 11.06 4.14
N PHE A 357 4.84 10.37 4.91
CA PHE A 357 4.27 9.07 4.59
C PHE A 357 2.78 9.19 4.28
N ASP A 358 2.31 8.35 3.38
CA ASP A 358 0.91 8.22 2.96
C ASP A 358 0.59 6.72 2.77
N SER A 359 -0.61 6.37 2.29
CA SER A 359 -1.10 5.00 2.12
C SER A 359 -1.22 4.25 3.45
N PHE A 360 -1.72 4.94 4.47
CA PHE A 360 -2.25 4.36 5.70
C PHE A 360 -3.60 3.72 5.38
N TYR A 361 -3.61 2.48 4.89
CA TYR A 361 -4.79 1.79 4.37
C TYR A 361 -5.08 0.51 5.17
N CYS A 362 -5.74 0.51 6.32
CA CYS A 362 -6.03 1.61 7.23
C CYS A 362 -5.14 1.49 8.48
N ILE A 363 -5.33 2.36 9.48
CA ILE A 363 -4.64 2.28 10.78
C ILE A 363 -5.33 1.31 11.74
N TRP A 364 -6.67 1.16 11.65
CA TRP A 364 -7.32 -0.15 11.83
C TRP A 364 -6.51 -1.21 11.06
N ASP A 365 -6.53 -2.52 11.21
CA ASP A 365 -5.42 -3.40 10.74
C ASP A 365 -4.03 -3.08 11.37
N SER A 366 -3.32 -2.07 10.86
CA SER A 366 -1.86 -1.90 11.06
C SER A 366 -1.45 -1.53 12.48
N PHE A 367 -2.29 -0.86 13.28
CA PHE A 367 -2.00 -0.58 14.70
C PHE A 367 -1.80 -1.87 15.51
N ARG A 368 -2.44 -2.97 15.09
CA ARG A 368 -2.52 -4.21 15.88
C ARG A 368 -1.19 -4.95 15.96
N ALA A 369 -0.39 -4.88 14.90
CA ALA A 369 0.85 -5.64 14.80
C ALA A 369 1.94 -4.92 14.00
N GLN A 370 1.60 -4.27 12.89
CA GLN A 370 2.60 -3.67 12.02
C GLN A 370 3.30 -2.48 12.69
N HIS A 371 2.57 -1.46 13.14
CA HIS A 371 3.18 -0.31 13.81
C HIS A 371 3.95 -0.70 15.08
N PRO A 372 3.43 -1.58 15.98
CA PRO A 372 4.21 -2.12 17.09
C PRO A 372 5.49 -2.85 16.67
N LEU A 373 5.44 -3.61 15.58
CA LEU A 373 6.61 -4.30 15.02
C LEU A 373 7.64 -3.29 14.50
N LEU A 374 7.21 -2.26 13.77
CA LEU A 374 8.09 -1.22 13.24
C LEU A 374 8.71 -0.37 14.34
N THR A 375 8.02 -0.14 15.45
CA THR A 375 8.62 0.50 16.64
C THR A 375 9.87 -0.26 17.14
N ILE A 376 9.93 -1.59 16.93
CA ILE A 376 11.07 -2.42 17.34
C ILE A 376 12.09 -2.55 16.21
N LEU A 377 11.64 -2.84 14.99
CA LEU A 377 12.52 -3.20 13.87
C LEU A 377 13.05 -1.99 13.10
N ASP A 378 12.26 -0.93 12.96
CA ASP A 378 12.57 0.24 12.15
C ASP A 378 12.04 1.53 12.81
N PRO A 379 12.54 1.87 14.02
CA PRO A 379 12.05 3.00 14.79
C PRO A 379 12.21 4.35 14.08
N GLU A 380 13.17 4.47 13.15
CA GLU A 380 13.33 5.67 12.34
C GLU A 380 12.14 5.87 11.38
N ALA A 381 11.76 4.83 10.63
CA ALA A 381 10.59 4.90 9.76
C ALA A 381 9.30 5.12 10.57
N GLN A 382 9.15 4.42 11.70
CA GLN A 382 7.99 4.60 12.58
C GLN A 382 7.91 6.03 13.15
N THR A 383 9.05 6.65 13.46
CA THR A 383 9.10 8.07 13.90
C THR A 383 8.61 8.99 12.78
N GLN A 384 9.05 8.76 11.54
CA GLN A 384 8.62 9.55 10.38
C GLN A 384 7.12 9.37 10.08
N MET A 385 6.59 8.15 10.23
CA MET A 385 5.16 7.87 10.09
C MET A 385 4.34 8.62 11.16
N VAL A 386 4.76 8.58 12.42
CA VAL A 386 4.12 9.33 13.51
C VAL A 386 4.16 10.84 13.25
N GLN A 387 5.29 11.37 12.81
CA GLN A 387 5.39 12.79 12.45
C GLN A 387 4.49 13.14 11.27
N SER A 388 4.35 12.26 10.28
CA SER A 388 3.43 12.46 9.14
C SER A 388 1.96 12.51 9.59
N LEU A 389 1.56 11.66 10.54
CA LEU A 389 0.20 11.70 11.12
C LEU A 389 -0.07 13.02 11.84
N LEU A 390 0.90 13.54 12.60
CA LEU A 390 0.78 14.85 13.26
C LEU A 390 0.78 16.01 12.27
N ASP A 391 1.48 15.88 11.15
CA ASP A 391 1.47 16.85 10.06
C ASP A 391 0.11 16.89 9.36
N MET A 392 -0.47 15.72 9.09
CA MET A 392 -1.85 15.59 8.59
C MET A 392 -2.85 16.25 9.56
N TYR A 393 -2.76 15.98 10.86
CA TYR A 393 -3.59 16.65 11.86
C TYR A 393 -3.49 18.18 11.79
N LYS A 394 -2.28 18.74 11.68
CA LYS A 394 -2.07 20.19 11.59
C LYS A 394 -2.73 20.82 10.36
N HIS A 395 -2.72 20.12 9.23
CA HIS A 395 -3.18 20.64 7.94
C HIS A 395 -4.64 20.32 7.64
N GLU A 396 -5.15 19.20 8.15
CA GLU A 396 -6.51 18.70 7.87
C GLU A 396 -7.45 18.77 9.08
N GLY A 397 -6.91 18.95 10.28
CA GLY A 397 -7.66 19.17 11.52
C GLY A 397 -7.97 17.90 12.33
N TRP A 398 -7.79 16.71 11.75
CA TRP A 398 -8.03 15.41 12.40
C TRP A 398 -6.91 14.43 12.10
N LEU A 399 -6.71 13.45 12.98
CA LEU A 399 -5.88 12.30 12.61
C LEU A 399 -6.69 11.39 11.68
N PRO A 400 -6.07 10.83 10.63
CA PRO A 400 -6.76 9.88 9.77
C PRO A 400 -6.81 8.49 10.42
N ASP A 401 -7.94 7.79 10.29
CA ASP A 401 -7.94 6.32 10.41
C ASP A 401 -7.42 5.69 9.11
N CYS A 402 -7.71 6.30 7.96
CA CYS A 402 -7.12 5.93 6.69
C CYS A 402 -6.74 7.20 5.91
N HIS A 403 -5.62 7.16 5.18
CA HIS A 403 -5.22 8.21 4.25
C HIS A 403 -4.39 7.59 3.13
N MET A 404 -4.75 7.88 1.87
CA MET A 404 -4.14 7.23 0.71
C MET A 404 -4.22 8.12 -0.52
N SER A 405 -3.18 8.09 -1.36
CA SER A 405 -3.15 8.83 -2.62
C SER A 405 -3.51 10.32 -2.43
N MET A 406 -2.96 10.99 -1.41
CA MET A 406 -3.27 12.38 -1.06
C MET A 406 -4.74 12.65 -0.69
N CYS A 407 -5.51 11.62 -0.35
CA CYS A 407 -6.93 11.71 -0.02
C CYS A 407 -7.23 11.13 1.36
N GLN A 408 -8.22 11.74 2.01
CA GLN A 408 -8.82 11.25 3.26
C GLN A 408 -9.56 9.95 3.00
N GLY A 409 -9.27 8.92 3.80
CA GLY A 409 -9.86 7.60 3.66
C GLY A 409 -11.00 7.35 4.63
N TRP A 410 -11.87 6.38 4.32
CA TRP A 410 -13.06 6.11 5.15
C TRP A 410 -12.70 5.45 6.48
N THR A 411 -13.23 5.96 7.59
CA THR A 411 -13.03 5.40 8.93
C THR A 411 -13.71 4.04 9.07
N GLN A 412 -12.99 3.04 9.56
CA GLN A 412 -13.47 1.67 9.73
C GLN A 412 -14.13 1.42 11.10
N GLY A 413 -13.62 2.02 12.17
CA GLY A 413 -14.19 1.87 13.51
C GLY A 413 -13.93 3.09 14.39
N GLY A 414 -12.75 3.15 14.98
CA GLY A 414 -12.26 4.23 15.85
C GLY A 414 -11.37 5.27 15.16
N SER A 415 -10.68 6.06 15.97
CA SER A 415 -9.60 6.97 15.53
C SER A 415 -8.25 6.34 15.81
N ASN A 416 -7.90 5.30 15.05
CA ASN A 416 -6.82 4.38 15.46
C ASN A 416 -5.39 4.95 15.36
N ALA A 417 -5.21 6.12 14.72
CA ALA A 417 -3.97 6.89 14.85
C ALA A 417 -3.63 7.20 16.32
N ASP A 418 -4.65 7.35 17.17
CA ASP A 418 -4.50 7.55 18.62
C ASP A 418 -3.68 6.43 19.26
N VAL A 419 -3.94 5.19 18.84
CA VAL A 419 -3.26 3.99 19.32
C VAL A 419 -1.80 4.02 18.91
N VAL A 420 -1.52 4.34 17.65
CA VAL A 420 -0.15 4.41 17.11
C VAL A 420 0.68 5.47 17.84
N LEU A 421 0.11 6.64 18.08
CA LEU A 421 0.75 7.73 18.82
C LEU A 421 1.02 7.35 20.28
N ALA A 422 0.05 6.75 20.96
CA ALA A 422 0.21 6.32 22.35
C ALA A 422 1.26 5.20 22.47
N ASP A 423 1.27 4.22 21.55
CA ASP A 423 2.26 3.14 21.52
C ASP A 423 3.69 3.67 21.35
N ALA A 424 3.87 4.61 20.41
CA ALA A 424 5.13 5.28 20.17
C ALA A 424 5.61 6.07 21.41
N TYR A 425 4.68 6.74 22.09
CA TYR A 425 5.00 7.51 23.29
C TYR A 425 5.49 6.61 24.43
N VAL A 426 4.73 5.56 24.78
CA VAL A 426 5.07 4.71 25.94
C VAL A 426 6.36 3.93 25.74
N LYS A 427 6.77 3.71 24.48
CA LYS A 427 8.05 3.10 24.12
C LYS A 427 9.20 4.11 23.95
N ASN A 428 8.97 5.39 24.24
CA ASN A 428 9.94 6.48 24.07
C ASN A 428 10.55 6.49 22.66
N LEU A 429 9.72 6.33 21.63
CA LEU A 429 10.18 6.12 20.25
C LEU A 429 11.19 7.19 19.79
N SER A 430 10.87 8.47 20.01
CA SER A 430 11.78 9.58 19.69
C SER A 430 11.43 10.84 20.49
N SER A 431 12.46 11.62 20.85
CA SER A 431 12.29 12.96 21.43
C SER A 431 11.99 14.05 20.39
N THR A 432 12.03 13.72 19.09
CA THR A 432 11.70 14.65 17.99
C THR A 432 10.20 14.74 17.72
N ILE A 433 9.39 13.92 18.39
CA ILE A 433 7.94 13.93 18.27
C ILE A 433 7.39 14.94 19.27
N ASP A 434 6.51 15.81 18.79
CA ASP A 434 5.80 16.79 19.63
C ASP A 434 4.64 16.09 20.35
N TRP A 435 4.91 15.64 21.58
CA TRP A 435 3.94 14.88 22.37
C TRP A 435 2.80 15.73 22.94
N GLU A 436 2.98 17.04 23.08
CA GLU A 436 1.87 17.94 23.46
C GLU A 436 0.93 18.13 22.27
N LEU A 437 1.45 18.25 21.04
CA LEU A 437 0.65 18.21 19.82
C LEU A 437 -0.06 16.85 19.65
N ALA A 438 0.61 15.74 19.91
CA ALA A 438 -0.02 14.42 19.88
C ALA A 438 -1.18 14.33 20.88
N LEU A 439 -0.99 14.84 22.11
CA LEU A 439 -2.07 14.89 23.10
C LEU A 439 -3.23 15.78 22.62
N GLU A 440 -2.94 16.92 21.99
CA GLU A 440 -3.94 17.80 21.40
C GLU A 440 -4.74 17.10 20.31
N ALA A 441 -4.06 16.41 19.39
CA ALA A 441 -4.67 15.71 18.26
C ALA A 441 -5.63 14.61 18.72
N ILE A 442 -5.17 13.71 19.59
CA ILE A 442 -5.99 12.63 20.16
C ILE A 442 -7.16 13.20 20.98
N THR A 443 -6.92 14.27 21.75
CA THR A 443 -8.00 14.95 22.50
C THR A 443 -9.04 15.56 21.56
N THR A 444 -8.60 16.06 20.42
CA THR A 444 -9.44 16.67 19.41
C THR A 444 -10.37 15.61 18.82
N ASP A 445 -9.87 14.45 18.37
CA ASP A 445 -10.70 13.31 17.93
C ASP A 445 -11.70 12.84 18.99
N ALA A 446 -11.31 12.88 20.26
CA ALA A 446 -12.11 12.40 21.37
C ALA A 446 -13.21 13.37 21.86
N GLU A 447 -13.16 14.65 21.46
CA GLU A 447 -14.03 15.70 21.98
C GLU A 447 -14.79 16.48 20.92
N LYS A 448 -14.22 16.66 19.73
CA LYS A 448 -14.81 17.47 18.68
C LYS A 448 -15.31 16.56 17.56
N GLU A 449 -16.61 16.68 17.29
CA GLU A 449 -17.28 15.90 16.25
C GLU A 449 -17.15 16.62 14.91
N PRO A 450 -16.53 15.99 13.89
CA PRO A 450 -16.51 16.55 12.56
C PRO A 450 -17.88 16.43 11.88
N LEU A 451 -18.17 17.37 10.98
CA LEU A 451 -19.39 17.34 10.18
C LEU A 451 -19.46 16.07 9.32
N GLU A 452 -18.34 15.63 8.74
CA GLU A 452 -18.24 14.39 7.98
C GLU A 452 -17.30 13.41 8.66
N TRP A 453 -17.81 12.72 9.67
CA TRP A 453 -16.99 11.78 10.45
C TRP A 453 -16.70 10.46 9.73
N SER A 454 -17.23 10.28 8.53
CA SER A 454 -16.92 9.10 7.70
C SER A 454 -15.46 8.99 7.32
N HIS A 455 -14.68 10.08 7.35
CA HIS A 455 -13.24 10.09 7.05
C HIS A 455 -12.44 11.03 7.97
N HIS A 456 -13.05 11.49 9.06
CA HIS A 456 -12.46 12.42 10.04
C HIS A 456 -12.84 12.01 11.45
N GLY A 457 -11.86 12.01 12.36
CA GLY A 457 -12.07 11.89 13.80
C GLY A 457 -13.12 10.84 14.21
N ARG A 458 -13.94 11.17 15.21
CA ARG A 458 -15.00 10.30 15.73
C ARG A 458 -16.38 10.93 15.52
N GLY A 459 -17.32 10.15 15.01
CA GLY A 459 -18.74 10.51 14.99
C GLY A 459 -19.52 10.02 16.21
N GLY A 460 -20.78 10.43 16.34
CA GLY A 460 -21.68 10.07 17.44
C GLY A 460 -21.22 10.59 18.81
N LEU A 461 -20.42 11.65 18.87
CA LEU A 461 -19.74 12.06 20.10
C LEU A 461 -20.69 12.70 21.12
N GLN A 462 -21.80 13.32 20.68
CA GLN A 462 -22.85 13.71 21.63
C GLN A 462 -23.42 12.51 22.38
N SER A 463 -23.77 11.46 21.64
CA SER A 463 -24.30 10.22 22.20
C SER A 463 -23.24 9.48 23.03
N TRP A 464 -22.00 9.43 22.57
CA TRP A 464 -20.86 8.88 23.32
C TRP A 464 -20.74 9.48 24.71
N ARG A 465 -20.79 10.81 24.82
CA ARG A 465 -20.68 11.52 26.11
C ARG A 465 -21.93 11.42 26.97
N LYS A 466 -23.12 11.39 26.34
CA LYS A 466 -24.40 11.40 27.06
C LYS A 466 -24.79 10.01 27.57
N TYR A 467 -24.61 8.99 26.74
CA TYR A 467 -25.09 7.64 27.00
C TYR A 467 -23.96 6.67 27.40
N ASN A 468 -22.70 7.04 27.20
CA ASN A 468 -21.51 6.21 27.44
C ASN A 468 -21.42 4.98 26.51
N TYR A 469 -22.03 5.05 25.34
CA TYR A 469 -21.90 4.11 24.23
C TYR A 469 -22.39 4.81 22.95
N ILE A 470 -22.08 4.25 21.79
CA ILE A 470 -22.72 4.64 20.52
C ILE A 470 -24.02 3.86 20.40
N PRO A 471 -25.19 4.52 20.35
CA PRO A 471 -26.47 3.85 20.21
C PRO A 471 -26.68 3.20 18.85
N TYR A 472 -27.50 2.16 18.83
CA TYR A 472 -28.07 1.63 17.60
C TYR A 472 -29.15 2.58 17.06
N LEU A 473 -29.15 2.80 15.74
CA LEU A 473 -29.96 3.82 15.06
C LEU A 473 -29.79 5.18 15.73
N ASP A 474 -28.53 5.59 15.92
CA ASP A 474 -28.21 6.82 16.62
C ASP A 474 -28.86 8.03 15.93
N TYR A 475 -29.36 8.97 16.73
CA TYR A 475 -29.91 10.22 16.26
C TYR A 475 -28.89 11.32 16.49
N ASP A 476 -28.11 11.61 15.44
CA ASP A 476 -27.08 12.64 15.44
C ASP A 476 -27.29 13.58 14.25
N PRO A 477 -27.86 14.78 14.48
CA PRO A 477 -28.02 15.79 13.44
C PRO A 477 -26.79 16.72 13.30
N LEU A 478 -25.72 16.51 14.06
CA LEU A 478 -24.54 17.39 14.07
C LEU A 478 -23.38 16.85 13.21
N GLY A 479 -23.32 15.53 13.01
CA GLY A 479 -22.35 14.87 12.14
C GLY A 479 -22.99 13.87 11.19
N PHE A 480 -22.35 13.64 10.05
CA PHE A 480 -22.81 12.75 8.99
C PHE A 480 -21.82 11.61 8.77
N GLY A 481 -22.36 10.40 8.73
CA GLY A 481 -21.61 9.21 8.37
C GLY A 481 -22.43 7.93 8.48
N THR A 482 -21.76 6.79 8.30
CA THR A 482 -22.46 5.51 8.17
C THR A 482 -23.07 5.07 9.51
N ASN A 483 -24.39 5.22 9.67
CA ASN A 483 -25.15 4.86 10.88
C ASN A 483 -25.21 3.32 11.09
N SER A 484 -24.09 2.75 11.48
CA SER A 484 -23.82 1.33 11.72
C SER A 484 -22.65 1.19 12.69
N ARG A 485 -22.21 -0.06 12.95
CA ARG A 485 -21.03 -0.40 13.72
C ARG A 485 -21.09 0.10 15.17
N SER A 486 -22.28 0.20 15.76
CA SER A 486 -22.45 0.79 17.10
C SER A 486 -21.67 0.01 18.18
N VAL A 487 -21.59 -1.32 18.05
CA VAL A 487 -20.78 -2.18 18.93
C VAL A 487 -19.30 -1.92 18.68
N SER A 488 -18.82 -2.07 17.44
CA SER A 488 -17.40 -1.85 17.11
C SER A 488 -16.89 -0.47 17.51
N ARG A 489 -17.62 0.59 17.16
CA ARG A 489 -17.27 1.98 17.49
C ARG A 489 -17.22 2.20 19.00
N THR A 490 -18.16 1.63 19.75
CA THR A 490 -18.14 1.71 21.22
C THR A 490 -16.89 1.05 21.82
N LEU A 491 -16.51 -0.11 21.31
CA LEU A 491 -15.33 -0.84 21.79
C LEU A 491 -14.03 -0.12 21.41
N GLU A 492 -13.94 0.36 20.17
CA GLU A 492 -12.75 1.06 19.68
C GLU A 492 -12.60 2.43 20.34
N TYR A 493 -13.67 3.25 20.46
CA TYR A 493 -13.58 4.54 21.16
C TYR A 493 -13.19 4.37 22.63
N ALA A 494 -13.61 3.27 23.27
CA ALA A 494 -13.19 2.95 24.64
C ALA A 494 -11.68 2.64 24.71
N TYR A 495 -11.14 1.92 23.72
CA TYR A 495 -9.70 1.67 23.62
C TYR A 495 -8.92 2.94 23.27
N ASP A 496 -9.40 3.76 22.35
CA ASP A 496 -8.79 5.03 21.99
C ASP A 496 -8.75 6.00 23.19
N ASP A 497 -9.81 6.03 24.01
CA ASP A 497 -9.83 6.78 25.27
C ASP A 497 -8.82 6.24 26.30
N PHE A 498 -8.55 4.94 26.32
CA PHE A 498 -7.47 4.38 27.15
C PHE A 498 -6.09 4.84 26.67
N CYS A 499 -5.86 4.87 25.35
CA CYS A 499 -4.64 5.41 24.75
C CYS A 499 -4.44 6.88 25.09
N LEU A 500 -5.50 7.70 24.97
CA LEU A 500 -5.48 9.10 25.38
C LEU A 500 -5.18 9.26 26.87
N ALA A 501 -5.80 8.45 27.73
CA ALA A 501 -5.52 8.47 29.16
C ALA A 501 -4.05 8.13 29.48
N THR A 502 -3.49 7.17 28.74
CA THR A 502 -2.10 6.73 28.89
C THR A 502 -1.12 7.83 28.53
N LEU A 503 -1.28 8.46 27.36
CA LEU A 503 -0.45 9.60 26.93
C LEU A 503 -0.57 10.77 27.91
N ALA A 504 -1.80 11.15 28.26
CA ALA A 504 -2.06 12.23 29.22
C ALA A 504 -1.39 11.98 30.58
N GLY A 505 -1.42 10.73 31.06
CA GLY A 505 -0.78 10.31 32.30
C GLY A 505 0.74 10.47 32.26
N GLY A 506 1.39 10.04 31.17
CA GLY A 506 2.84 10.21 31.01
C GLY A 506 3.27 11.67 30.90
N LEU A 507 2.43 12.53 30.32
CA LEU A 507 2.65 13.98 30.26
C LEU A 507 2.24 14.73 31.55
N GLY A 508 1.86 14.00 32.62
CA GLY A 508 1.50 14.58 33.92
C GLY A 508 0.14 15.29 33.96
N LYS A 509 -0.72 15.11 32.95
CA LYS A 509 -2.06 15.72 32.85
C LYS A 509 -3.09 14.90 33.63
N ASN A 510 -2.92 14.80 34.94
CA ASN A 510 -3.69 13.91 35.83
C ASN A 510 -5.23 14.04 35.72
N GLY A 511 -5.76 15.24 35.47
CA GLY A 511 -7.20 15.44 35.30
C GLY A 511 -7.73 14.81 34.00
N VAL A 512 -6.96 14.97 32.92
CA VAL A 512 -7.24 14.41 31.59
C VAL A 512 -7.16 12.88 31.64
N GLN A 513 -6.08 12.35 32.25
CA GLN A 513 -5.92 10.92 32.50
C GLN A 513 -7.12 10.31 33.23
N LYS A 514 -7.55 10.90 34.37
CA LYS A 514 -8.67 10.37 35.16
C LYS A 514 -9.99 10.39 34.40
N LYS A 515 -10.23 11.42 33.58
CA LYS A 515 -11.43 11.52 32.73
C LYS A 515 -11.48 10.36 31.74
N TYR A 516 -10.43 10.20 30.94
CA TYR A 516 -10.44 9.22 29.86
C TYR A 516 -10.22 7.79 30.34
N MET A 517 -9.52 7.55 31.45
CA MET A 517 -9.45 6.23 32.08
C MET A 517 -10.82 5.76 32.60
N ARG A 518 -11.73 6.68 32.95
CA ARG A 518 -13.11 6.32 33.28
C ARG A 518 -13.91 6.01 32.02
N ARG A 519 -13.76 6.85 30.99
CA ARG A 519 -14.49 6.73 29.72
C ARG A 519 -14.06 5.50 28.92
N SER A 520 -12.82 5.06 29.06
CA SER A 520 -12.33 3.81 28.48
C SER A 520 -13.02 2.55 29.01
N MET A 521 -13.79 2.65 30.10
CA MET A 521 -14.61 1.53 30.60
C MET A 521 -16.02 1.49 29.99
N ASN A 522 -16.33 2.40 29.07
CA ASN A 522 -17.65 2.51 28.43
C ASN A 522 -18.07 1.27 27.62
N TRP A 523 -17.11 0.45 27.18
CA TRP A 523 -17.39 -0.84 26.52
C TRP A 523 -18.36 -1.72 27.32
N GLN A 524 -18.32 -1.63 28.66
CA GLN A 524 -19.18 -2.41 29.57
C GLN A 524 -20.67 -2.12 29.37
N ASN A 525 -21.03 -0.95 28.84
CA ASN A 525 -22.43 -0.54 28.67
C ASN A 525 -23.17 -1.36 27.61
N LEU A 526 -22.43 -2.03 26.71
CA LEU A 526 -22.98 -2.92 25.68
C LEU A 526 -22.86 -4.40 26.05
N TRP A 527 -22.30 -4.75 27.20
CA TRP A 527 -22.18 -6.14 27.64
C TRP A 527 -23.52 -6.68 28.18
N LYS A 528 -24.17 -7.57 27.43
CA LYS A 528 -25.42 -8.23 27.81
C LYS A 528 -25.12 -9.63 28.35
N LYS A 529 -25.04 -9.76 29.69
CA LYS A 529 -24.61 -10.97 30.42
C LYS A 529 -25.42 -12.24 30.10
N ASP A 530 -26.70 -12.10 29.83
CA ASP A 530 -27.66 -13.19 29.59
C ASP A 530 -27.88 -13.48 28.09
N GLN A 531 -27.16 -12.79 27.19
CA GLN A 531 -27.24 -13.09 25.77
C GLN A 531 -26.65 -14.47 25.48
N THR A 532 -27.36 -15.29 24.72
CA THR A 532 -26.89 -16.60 24.23
C THR A 532 -26.59 -16.54 22.73
N SER A 533 -25.95 -17.59 22.21
CA SER A 533 -25.71 -17.77 20.77
C SER A 533 -26.24 -19.14 20.32
N ILE A 534 -26.92 -19.19 19.19
CA ILE A 534 -27.49 -20.40 18.63
C ILE A 534 -26.86 -20.67 17.27
N ILE A 535 -26.33 -21.87 17.06
CA ILE A 535 -25.75 -22.31 15.79
C ILE A 535 -26.54 -23.51 15.29
N LYS A 536 -27.18 -23.36 14.12
CA LYS A 536 -28.00 -24.43 13.50
C LYS A 536 -29.05 -25.01 14.45
N GLY A 537 -29.73 -24.13 15.20
CA GLY A 537 -30.78 -24.50 16.15
C GLY A 537 -30.29 -25.10 17.47
N LYS A 538 -28.97 -25.15 17.71
CA LYS A 538 -28.38 -25.59 18.98
C LYS A 538 -27.75 -24.42 19.72
N ASP A 539 -28.10 -24.25 20.99
CA ASP A 539 -27.42 -23.33 21.89
C ASP A 539 -25.95 -23.75 22.02
N THR A 540 -25.03 -22.78 21.94
CA THR A 540 -23.61 -23.01 22.16
C THR A 540 -23.26 -23.27 23.63
N GLY A 541 -24.18 -22.92 24.55
CA GLY A 541 -23.97 -22.97 25.99
C GLY A 541 -23.18 -21.80 26.54
N PHE A 542 -22.71 -20.87 25.68
CA PHE A 542 -22.00 -19.67 26.09
C PHE A 542 -22.98 -18.52 26.33
N GLN A 543 -22.78 -17.78 27.42
CA GLN A 543 -23.58 -16.63 27.82
C GLN A 543 -22.71 -15.38 28.00
N GLY A 544 -23.25 -14.25 27.57
CA GLY A 544 -22.58 -12.96 27.66
C GLY A 544 -22.03 -12.53 26.30
N PHE A 545 -22.69 -11.56 25.67
CA PHE A 545 -22.22 -11.00 24.42
C PHE A 545 -22.40 -9.49 24.44
N PHE A 546 -21.57 -8.79 23.66
CA PHE A 546 -21.90 -7.43 23.26
C PHE A 546 -23.19 -7.43 22.46
N GLN A 547 -24.06 -6.45 22.70
CA GLN A 547 -25.28 -6.24 21.94
C GLN A 547 -25.49 -4.75 21.68
N PRO A 548 -26.06 -4.37 20.52
CA PRO A 548 -26.46 -3.00 20.26
C PRO A 548 -27.48 -2.51 21.29
N LYS A 549 -27.51 -1.20 21.54
CA LYS A 549 -28.41 -0.60 22.54
C LYS A 549 -28.96 0.72 22.02
N TYR A 550 -30.25 0.95 22.18
CA TYR A 550 -30.92 2.18 21.75
C TYR A 550 -30.66 3.32 22.74
N MET A 551 -30.86 4.57 22.31
CA MET A 551 -30.73 5.77 23.17
C MET A 551 -31.58 5.74 24.46
N ASN A 552 -32.69 5.00 24.46
CA ASN A 552 -33.55 4.85 25.64
C ASN A 552 -33.05 3.76 26.62
N GLY A 553 -31.91 3.13 26.34
CA GLY A 553 -31.30 2.08 27.15
C GLY A 553 -31.84 0.67 26.92
N THR A 554 -32.84 0.48 26.05
CA THR A 554 -33.31 -0.86 25.65
C THR A 554 -32.32 -1.53 24.70
N TRP A 555 -32.27 -2.85 24.72
CA TRP A 555 -31.35 -3.63 23.88
C TRP A 555 -31.88 -3.75 22.46
N GLY A 556 -31.01 -3.50 21.48
CA GLY A 556 -31.15 -4.04 20.13
C GLY A 556 -30.68 -5.50 20.09
N PHE A 557 -30.71 -6.08 18.90
CA PHE A 557 -30.25 -7.45 18.70
C PHE A 557 -29.41 -7.58 17.43
N GLN A 558 -28.23 -8.14 17.56
CA GLN A 558 -27.49 -8.75 16.47
C GLN A 558 -27.20 -10.20 16.85
N ASP A 559 -27.50 -11.14 15.95
CA ASP A 559 -27.15 -12.54 16.14
C ASP A 559 -25.62 -12.65 16.35
N PRO A 560 -25.14 -13.26 17.45
CA PRO A 560 -23.70 -13.35 17.71
C PRO A 560 -22.87 -13.98 16.61
N ILE A 561 -23.46 -14.82 15.74
CA ILE A 561 -22.76 -15.42 14.59
C ILE A 561 -22.96 -14.67 13.27
N ALA A 562 -23.74 -13.59 13.23
CA ALA A 562 -23.78 -12.70 12.06
C ALA A 562 -22.37 -12.17 11.76
N CYS A 563 -22.03 -11.97 10.49
CA CYS A 563 -20.70 -11.53 10.06
C CYS A 563 -19.56 -12.54 10.36
N SER A 564 -19.88 -13.84 10.47
CA SER A 564 -18.88 -14.91 10.66
C SER A 564 -18.77 -15.79 9.42
N PRO A 565 -17.71 -16.62 9.30
CA PRO A 565 -17.61 -17.63 8.25
C PRO A 565 -18.75 -18.66 8.22
N LEU A 566 -19.58 -18.73 9.28
CA LEU A 566 -20.76 -19.60 9.34
C LEU A 566 -22.01 -18.96 8.72
N THR A 567 -21.98 -17.66 8.45
CA THR A 567 -23.10 -16.86 7.93
C THR A 567 -22.65 -16.03 6.73
N SER A 568 -23.09 -14.78 6.61
CA SER A 568 -22.74 -13.84 5.55
C SER A 568 -21.60 -12.93 5.98
N PHE A 569 -20.76 -12.52 5.02
CA PHE A 569 -19.79 -11.44 5.21
C PHE A 569 -20.49 -10.09 5.45
N CYS A 570 -19.82 -9.22 6.19
CA CYS A 570 -20.25 -7.84 6.46
C CYS A 570 -19.11 -6.90 6.10
N SER A 571 -19.43 -5.75 5.53
CA SER A 571 -18.45 -4.71 5.17
C SER A 571 -19.07 -3.33 5.22
N LEU A 572 -18.23 -2.30 5.24
CA LEU A 572 -18.70 -0.90 5.26
C LEU A 572 -19.60 -0.58 4.06
N THR A 573 -19.23 -1.04 2.86
CA THR A 573 -19.79 -0.58 1.59
C THR A 573 -20.90 -1.48 1.05
N GLY A 574 -20.98 -2.74 1.47
CA GLY A 574 -21.92 -3.72 0.91
C GLY A 574 -23.03 -4.16 1.85
N ASN A 575 -22.67 -4.45 3.10
CA ASN A 575 -23.60 -5.03 4.09
C ASN A 575 -23.17 -4.63 5.52
N PRO A 576 -23.38 -3.37 5.91
CA PRO A 576 -22.96 -2.89 7.23
C PRO A 576 -23.79 -3.55 8.34
N SER A 577 -23.17 -3.78 9.49
CA SER A 577 -23.80 -4.37 10.68
C SER A 577 -23.39 -3.61 11.95
N GLU A 578 -23.80 -4.05 13.14
CA GLU A 578 -23.42 -3.39 14.40
C GLU A 578 -21.98 -3.72 14.82
N THR A 579 -21.41 -4.76 14.23
CA THR A 579 -19.98 -5.03 14.21
C THR A 579 -19.39 -4.81 12.81
N PHE A 580 -18.13 -4.38 12.75
CA PHE A 580 -17.37 -4.15 11.52
C PHE A 580 -16.61 -5.43 11.13
N GLU A 581 -16.89 -5.97 9.93
CA GLU A 581 -16.22 -7.12 9.27
C GLU A 581 -16.01 -8.41 10.07
N ALA A 582 -16.61 -8.49 11.26
CA ALA A 582 -16.46 -9.62 12.14
C ALA A 582 -17.73 -9.82 12.96
N SER A 583 -17.91 -11.04 13.45
CA SER A 583 -19.01 -11.39 14.34
C SER A 583 -18.81 -10.88 15.76
N ILE A 584 -19.88 -10.85 16.55
CA ILE A 584 -19.78 -10.49 17.98
C ILE A 584 -18.87 -11.48 18.71
N TRP A 585 -18.89 -12.77 18.33
CA TRP A 585 -17.97 -13.77 18.84
C TRP A 585 -16.49 -13.35 18.70
N GLN A 586 -16.12 -12.73 17.58
CA GLN A 586 -14.76 -12.27 17.34
C GLN A 586 -14.43 -11.00 18.12
N TYR A 587 -15.42 -10.13 18.37
CA TYR A 587 -15.28 -8.92 19.19
C TYR A 587 -15.29 -9.17 20.71
N LEU A 588 -15.43 -10.43 21.17
CA LEU A 588 -15.29 -10.79 22.59
C LEU A 588 -13.83 -10.81 23.08
N LEU A 589 -12.88 -10.99 22.15
CA LEU A 589 -11.44 -11.04 22.39
C LEU A 589 -10.85 -9.63 22.37
#